data_AF-A0A846CCG7-F1
#
_entry.id   AF-A0A846CCG7-F1
#
_cell.length_a   1.000
_cell.length_b   1.000
_cell.length_c   1.000
_cell.angle_alpha   90.00
_cell.angle_beta   90.00
_cell.angle_gamma   90.00
#
_symmetry.space_group_name_H-M   'P 1'
#
loop_
_entity.id
_entity.type
_entity.pdbx_description
1 polymer ?
#
loop_
_entity_poly.entity_id
_entity_poly.type
_entity_poly.pdbx_seq_one_letter_code
_entity_poly.pdbx_strand_id
1 'polypeptide(L)'
;WRKQQSTKPKMIHVNQRNIKGNMGKPPEEFEPVVSVKDSKRNDYGYDLYISGPCYIVYRPYEPADCGAHLWINTYDPVEFIDTQFNPATARQPSKLLYI
;
A
#
# COMPACT_ATOMS: atom_id res chain seq x y z
N TRP A 1 7.12 26.66 -8.38
CA TRP A 1 7.88 25.56 -7.75
C TRP A 1 7.42 24.24 -8.34
N ARG A 2 8.25 23.60 -9.18
CA ARG A 2 7.90 22.33 -9.85
C ARG A 2 8.40 21.20 -8.94
N LYS A 3 7.50 20.43 -8.32
CA LYS A 3 7.90 19.22 -7.58
C LYS A 3 8.52 18.27 -8.60
N GLN A 4 9.83 18.02 -8.51
CA GLN A 4 10.47 17.00 -9.33
C GLN A 4 9.85 15.64 -8.98
N GLN A 5 9.45 14.89 -10.00
CA GLN A 5 8.99 13.52 -9.80
C GLN A 5 10.14 12.66 -9.27
N SER A 6 9.83 11.77 -8.33
CA SER A 6 10.80 10.81 -7.81
C SER A 6 11.35 9.95 -8.96
N THR A 7 12.66 9.71 -8.98
CA THR A 7 13.28 8.80 -9.94
C THR A 7 13.00 7.33 -9.62
N LYS A 8 12.56 7.03 -8.40
CA LYS A 8 12.19 5.67 -7.95
C LYS A 8 10.67 5.55 -7.81
N PRO A 9 10.05 4.50 -8.38
CA PRO A 9 8.64 4.26 -8.22
C PRO A 9 8.35 3.86 -6.76
N LYS A 10 7.14 4.17 -6.29
CA LYS A 10 6.59 3.58 -5.08
C LYS A 10 6.20 2.15 -5.42
N MET A 11 6.55 1.22 -4.53
CA MET A 11 6.18 -0.18 -4.65
C MET A 11 5.03 -0.47 -3.69
N ILE A 12 3.90 -0.89 -4.22
CA ILE A 12 2.70 -1.23 -3.48
C ILE A 12 2.60 -2.75 -3.44
N HIS A 13 2.35 -3.31 -2.26
CA HIS A 13 2.21 -4.74 -2.06
C HIS A 13 0.94 -5.06 -1.26
N VAL A 14 0.30 -6.18 -1.61
CA VAL A 14 -0.86 -6.72 -0.90
C VAL A 14 -0.39 -7.92 -0.07
N ASN A 15 -0.47 -7.78 1.25
CA ASN A 15 0.02 -8.76 2.20
C ASN A 15 -0.99 -9.90 2.40
N GLN A 16 -0.78 -10.99 1.66
CA GLN A 16 -1.60 -12.20 1.75
C GLN A 16 -1.63 -12.84 3.15
N ARG A 17 -0.55 -12.69 3.95
CA ARG A 17 -0.48 -13.26 5.29
C ARG A 17 -1.46 -12.55 6.21
N ASN A 18 -1.49 -11.22 6.14
CA ASN A 18 -2.42 -10.41 6.94
C ASN A 18 -3.86 -10.66 6.49
N ILE A 19 -4.12 -10.78 5.18
CA ILE A 19 -5.46 -11.15 4.67
C ILE A 19 -5.93 -12.48 5.30
N LYS A 20 -5.11 -13.52 5.23
CA LYS A 20 -5.42 -14.83 5.84
C LYS A 20 -5.58 -14.73 7.36
N GLY A 21 -4.71 -13.95 8.02
CA GLY A 21 -4.74 -13.76 9.47
C GLY A 21 -5.94 -12.95 9.97
N ASN A 22 -6.51 -12.09 9.14
CA ASN A 22 -7.72 -11.32 9.47
C ASN A 22 -9.00 -12.15 9.33
N MET A 23 -8.97 -13.30 8.64
CA MET A 23 -10.15 -14.15 8.47
C MET A 23 -10.67 -14.62 9.83
N GLY A 24 -11.94 -14.30 10.12
CA GLY A 24 -12.61 -14.69 11.37
C GLY A 24 -12.30 -13.81 12.58
N LYS A 25 -11.48 -12.76 12.42
CA LYS A 25 -11.25 -11.76 13.48
C LYS A 25 -12.34 -10.67 13.47
N PRO A 26 -12.56 -9.99 14.60
CA PRO A 26 -13.36 -8.79 14.62
C PRO A 26 -12.59 -7.61 13.95
N PRO A 27 -13.28 -6.60 13.37
CA PRO A 27 -12.65 -5.49 12.63
C PRO A 27 -11.59 -4.70 13.40
N GLU A 28 -11.70 -4.63 14.73
CA GLU A 28 -10.77 -3.91 15.61
C GLU A 28 -9.40 -4.60 15.72
N GLU A 29 -9.32 -5.88 15.35
CA GLU A 29 -8.09 -6.69 15.36
C GLU A 29 -7.50 -6.88 13.95
N PHE A 30 -8.09 -6.25 12.93
CA PHE A 30 -7.56 -6.36 11.58
C PHE A 30 -6.19 -5.72 11.48
N GLU A 31 -5.26 -6.45 10.88
CA GLU A 31 -3.97 -5.93 10.48
C GLU A 31 -4.08 -5.29 9.08
N PRO A 32 -3.36 -4.19 8.80
CA PRO A 32 -3.37 -3.57 7.48
C PRO A 32 -2.84 -4.53 6.42
N VAL A 33 -3.47 -4.54 5.25
CA VAL A 33 -3.21 -5.51 4.18
C VAL A 33 -2.52 -4.89 2.98
N VAL A 34 -2.55 -3.57 2.84
CA VAL A 34 -1.87 -2.84 1.77
C VAL A 34 -0.66 -2.13 2.34
N SER A 35 0.49 -2.30 1.70
CA SER A 35 1.71 -1.56 2.05
C SER A 35 2.22 -0.77 0.85
N VAL A 36 2.76 0.42 1.13
CA VAL A 36 3.42 1.29 0.16
C VAL A 36 4.85 1.52 0.63
N LYS A 37 5.80 0.93 -0.09
CA LYS A 37 7.22 1.16 0.10
C LYS A 37 7.67 2.29 -0.81
N ASP A 38 8.11 3.38 -0.19
CA ASP A 38 8.93 4.41 -0.81
C ASP A 38 10.40 4.17 -0.39
N SER A 39 11.32 4.83 -1.06
CA SER A 39 12.75 4.90 -0.75
C SER A 39 13.10 5.17 0.71
N LYS A 40 12.21 5.80 1.49
CA LYS A 40 12.49 6.24 2.87
C LYS A 40 11.60 5.58 3.93
N ARG A 41 10.44 5.03 3.57
CA ARG A 41 9.45 4.56 4.53
C ARG A 41 8.52 3.50 3.94
N ASN A 42 7.97 2.69 4.82
CA ASN A 42 6.89 1.76 4.51
C ASN A 42 5.64 2.28 5.21
N ASP A 43 4.63 2.65 4.43
CA ASP A 43 3.32 3.01 4.94
C ASP A 43 2.37 1.81 4.78
N TYR A 44 1.43 1.64 5.71
CA TYR A 44 0.48 0.53 5.70
C TYR A 44 -0.94 1.06 5.82
N GLY A 45 -1.91 0.35 5.25
CA GLY A 45 -3.32 0.67 5.42
C GLY A 45 -4.22 -0.42 4.86
N TYR A 46 -5.50 -0.11 4.77
CA TYR A 46 -6.52 -1.07 4.38
C TYR A 46 -7.01 -0.82 2.95
N ASP A 47 -7.18 0.45 2.59
CA ASP A 47 -7.57 0.88 1.25
C ASP A 47 -6.64 1.97 0.71
N LEU A 48 -6.28 1.90 -0.57
CA LEU A 48 -5.31 2.77 -1.22
C LEU A 48 -5.79 3.21 -2.61
N TYR A 49 -5.88 4.53 -2.78
CA TYR A 49 -6.10 5.17 -4.07
C TYR A 49 -4.79 5.42 -4.80
N ILE A 50 -4.79 5.20 -6.13
CA ILE A 50 -3.70 5.61 -7.01
C ILE A 50 -4.27 6.61 -8.01
N SER A 51 -3.75 7.84 -8.00
CA SER A 51 -4.28 8.96 -8.80
C SER A 51 -3.86 8.96 -10.28
N GLY A 52 -3.07 7.97 -10.71
CA GLY A 52 -2.49 7.93 -12.04
C GLY A 52 -2.03 6.55 -12.48
N PRO A 53 -1.28 6.47 -13.59
CA PRO A 53 -0.80 5.21 -14.14
C PRO A 53 -0.05 4.33 -13.13
N CYS A 54 -0.19 3.02 -13.29
CA CYS A 54 0.56 2.05 -12.53
C CYS A 54 0.94 0.86 -13.40
N TYR A 55 1.93 0.10 -12.93
CA TYR A 55 2.43 -1.10 -13.59
C TYR A 55 2.42 -2.26 -12.60
N ILE A 56 1.73 -3.34 -12.96
CA ILE A 56 1.66 -4.55 -12.15
C ILE A 56 2.80 -5.47 -12.56
N VAL A 57 3.60 -5.91 -11.61
CA VAL A 57 4.78 -6.75 -11.83
C VAL A 57 4.59 -8.09 -11.15
N TYR A 58 4.67 -9.17 -11.93
CA TYR A 58 4.75 -10.53 -11.42
C TYR A 58 6.11 -11.15 -11.76
N ARG A 59 6.84 -11.62 -10.73
CA ARG A 59 8.10 -12.34 -10.87
C ARG A 59 8.13 -13.57 -9.94
N PRO A 60 7.90 -14.78 -10.48
CA PRO A 60 7.90 -15.99 -9.67
C PRO A 60 9.29 -16.43 -9.21
N TYR A 61 10.34 -16.21 -10.02
CA TYR A 61 11.68 -16.73 -9.75
C TYR A 61 12.66 -15.68 -9.20
N GLU A 62 12.34 -14.40 -9.37
CA GLU A 62 13.16 -13.26 -8.92
C GLU A 62 12.26 -12.27 -8.18
N PRO A 63 11.92 -12.54 -6.91
CA PRO A 63 11.09 -11.65 -6.12
C PRO A 63 11.77 -10.30 -5.89
N ALA A 64 10.99 -9.28 -5.56
CA ALA A 64 11.53 -8.01 -5.07
C ALA A 64 12.36 -8.22 -3.79
N ASP A 65 13.22 -7.27 -3.43
CA ASP A 65 14.08 -7.36 -2.23
C ASP A 65 13.31 -7.65 -0.92
N CYS A 66 12.01 -7.31 -0.87
CA CYS A 66 11.14 -7.61 0.26
C CYS A 66 10.53 -9.03 0.24
N GLY A 67 10.85 -9.86 -0.75
CA GLY A 67 10.28 -11.18 -0.97
C GLY A 67 8.94 -11.19 -1.71
N ALA A 68 8.41 -10.04 -2.15
CA ALA A 68 7.17 -10.00 -2.90
C ALA A 68 7.36 -10.54 -4.33
N HIS A 69 6.49 -11.46 -4.74
CA HIS A 69 6.45 -11.98 -6.12
C HIS A 69 5.47 -11.23 -7.02
N LEU A 70 4.51 -10.52 -6.44
CA LEU A 70 3.54 -9.67 -7.12
C LEU A 70 3.47 -8.32 -6.40
N TRP A 71 3.63 -7.24 -7.16
CA TRP A 71 3.54 -5.88 -6.63
C TRP A 71 3.11 -4.91 -7.73
N ILE A 72 2.78 -3.69 -7.33
CA ILE A 72 2.38 -2.61 -8.22
C ILE A 72 3.38 -1.47 -8.08
N ASN A 73 3.89 -0.95 -9.20
CA ASN A 73 4.77 0.20 -9.24
C ASN A 73 4.01 1.43 -9.76
N THR A 74 4.20 2.58 -9.13
CA THR A 74 3.68 3.85 -9.62
C THR A 74 4.59 5.02 -9.26
N TYR A 75 4.67 6.01 -10.15
CA TYR A 75 5.33 7.29 -9.88
C TYR A 75 4.35 8.33 -9.33
N ASP A 76 3.04 8.10 -9.54
CA ASP A 76 1.97 9.03 -9.21
C ASP A 76 1.64 9.04 -7.71
N PRO A 77 0.95 10.09 -7.23
CA PRO A 77 0.48 10.15 -5.86
C PRO A 77 -0.44 8.98 -5.50
N VAL A 78 -0.28 8.50 -4.27
CA VAL A 78 -1.11 7.48 -3.66
C VAL A 78 -1.61 7.97 -2.31
N GLU A 79 -2.84 7.63 -1.96
CA GLU A 79 -3.51 8.11 -0.76
C GLU A 79 -4.31 6.99 -0.11
N PHE A 80 -4.19 6.84 1.21
CA PHE A 80 -5.06 5.95 1.95
C PHE A 80 -6.42 6.62 2.11
N ILE A 81 -7.50 5.98 1.67
CA ILE A 81 -8.87 6.53 1.69
C ILE A 81 -9.56 6.15 2.99
N ASP A 82 -9.47 4.87 3.36
CA ASP A 82 -10.24 4.31 4.44
C ASP A 82 -9.34 3.59 5.46
N THR A 83 -9.42 4.07 6.70
CA THR A 83 -8.89 3.39 7.89
C THR A 83 -9.96 3.22 8.96
N GLN A 84 -11.19 2.86 8.57
CA GLN A 84 -12.28 2.54 9.50
C GLN A 84 -11.93 1.40 10.47
N PHE A 85 -10.92 0.60 10.15
CA PHE A 85 -10.33 -0.40 11.04
C PHE A 85 -9.31 0.22 12.01
N ASN A 86 -8.67 -0.59 12.85
CA ASN A 86 -7.71 -0.16 13.87
C ASN A 86 -6.70 0.89 13.34
N PRO A 87 -6.85 2.19 13.71
CA PRO A 87 -6.09 3.27 13.10
C PRO A 87 -4.69 3.42 13.70
N ALA A 88 -4.39 2.70 14.78
CA ALA A 88 -3.08 2.77 15.44
C ALA A 88 -1.98 2.14 14.59
N THR A 89 -2.32 1.13 13.78
CA THR A 89 -1.38 0.36 12.96
C THR A 89 -1.39 0.81 11.50
N ALA A 90 -2.42 1.52 11.05
CA ALA A 90 -2.54 2.06 9.70
C ALA A 90 -2.13 3.54 9.60
N ARG A 91 -1.64 3.91 8.43
CA ARG A 91 -1.39 5.29 8.06
C ARG A 91 -2.72 6.02 7.95
N GLN A 92 -2.81 7.16 8.62
CA GLN A 92 -4.01 7.99 8.64
C GLN A 92 -4.47 8.34 7.21
N PRO A 93 -5.79 8.27 6.94
CA PRO A 93 -6.34 8.50 5.63
C PRO A 93 -6.26 9.99 5.27
N SER A 94 -6.22 10.28 3.98
CA SER A 94 -6.27 11.66 3.52
C SER A 94 -7.68 12.21 3.70
N LYS A 95 -7.82 13.42 4.26
CA LYS A 95 -9.13 14.10 4.37
C LYS A 95 -9.67 14.59 3.02
N LEU A 96 -8.90 14.41 1.94
CA LEU A 96 -9.14 15.04 0.64
C LEU A 96 -9.86 14.11 -0.35
N LEU A 97 -9.93 12.81 -0.06
CA LEU A 97 -10.59 11.82 -0.90
C LEU A 97 -11.66 11.10 -0.08
N TYR A 98 -12.91 11.47 -0.29
CA TYR A 98 -14.08 10.67 0.08
C TYR A 98 -14.71 10.26 -1.25
N ILE A 99 -14.60 8.98 -1.60
CA ILE A 99 -15.16 8.40 -2.84
C ILE A 99 -16.52 7.79 -2.51
#